data_AF-A0A8B8C1G7-F1
#
_entry.id   AF-A0A8B8C1G7-F1
#
_cell.length_a   1.000
_cell.length_b   1.000
_cell.length_c   1.000
_cell.angle_alpha   90.00
_cell.angle_beta   90.00
_cell.angle_gamma   90.00
#
_symmetry.space_group_name_H-M   'P 1'
#
loop_
_entity.id
_entity.type
_entity.pdbx_description
1 polymer ?
#
loop_
_entity_poly.entity_id
_entity_poly.type
_entity_poly.pdbx_seq_one_letter_code
_entity_poly.pdbx_strand_id
1 'polypeptide(L)'
;MSEKIQSRLRLLLLRSYISEITMETINKYVALDNKIRMFENKNIRKLCDSEKKRYDDMVIAVKRLEEEYEAAKKRTAKEKADVDNLDIKSFLNKEAFDQSMSKEKAEYLEALNKEELAKKKLDSVKPMLEKMQKEIKKDSGGVKELEEMVQEQEELLSKIFDGAYGSDLENKLESDLDLVREKRQRIGNAKYKWTNGRVLLEHACNQLALANKRWEEVKNASLSMQQKYTIATEARNNLIAAIQNLQSCQKYLDNIDFPYCKPKEVTTLEKATNNIYIDMQSPDRHKHAGECYSVTHRRAAALLQWFDNVINTVIEKDIMEATKEESEASKKLRAERIKLLKEKVESQGLGDQVQISGEERQIDLTLADDDEEQADLEIQAVIFKADEKDNNSLQPEQDVGPAPTPVPLSELAPPPDNEALFGNIEQLKKQHEKEISDFQKAQEMNKARLQQGLEAKLAARRNRQARSQNN
;
A
#
# COMPACT_ATOMS: atom_id res chain seq x y z
N MET A 1 55.85 -25.43 -39.19
CA MET A 1 55.32 -24.21 -38.53
C MET A 1 55.24 -24.52 -37.04
N SER A 2 56.05 -23.86 -36.21
CA SER A 2 56.38 -24.31 -34.83
C SER A 2 55.19 -24.25 -33.86
N GLU A 3 55.02 -25.25 -32.97
CA GLU A 3 54.07 -25.24 -31.85
C GLU A 3 54.15 -23.97 -30.99
N LYS A 4 55.31 -23.29 -30.95
CA LYS A 4 55.46 -21.97 -30.31
C LYS A 4 54.60 -20.90 -30.97
N ILE A 5 54.45 -20.94 -32.29
CA ILE A 5 53.64 -19.99 -33.07
C ILE A 5 52.15 -20.26 -32.84
N GLN A 6 51.72 -21.53 -32.85
CA GLN A 6 50.34 -21.90 -32.53
C GLN A 6 49.97 -21.60 -31.06
N SER A 7 50.89 -21.79 -30.12
CA SER A 7 50.68 -21.44 -28.72
C SER A 7 50.62 -19.92 -28.51
N ARG A 8 51.44 -19.14 -29.22
CA ARG A 8 51.35 -17.67 -29.24
C ARG A 8 50.06 -17.18 -29.89
N LEU A 9 49.62 -17.79 -30.98
CA LEU A 9 48.34 -17.48 -31.63
C LEU A 9 47.16 -17.83 -30.73
N ARG A 10 47.18 -18.95 -30.00
CA ARG A 10 46.16 -19.25 -28.99
C ARG A 10 46.18 -18.27 -27.83
N LEU A 11 47.35 -17.84 -27.36
CA LEU A 11 47.48 -16.81 -26.32
C LEU A 11 47.02 -15.42 -26.80
N LEU A 12 47.25 -15.09 -28.08
CA LEU A 12 46.77 -13.86 -28.71
C LEU A 12 45.27 -13.89 -28.98
N LEU A 13 44.71 -15.03 -29.36
CA LEU A 13 43.26 -15.24 -29.52
C LEU A 13 42.53 -15.33 -28.18
N LEU A 14 43.18 -15.84 -27.13
CA LEU A 14 42.69 -15.77 -25.74
C LEU A 14 42.75 -14.34 -25.19
N ARG A 15 43.76 -13.55 -25.60
CA ARG A 15 43.80 -12.10 -25.29
C ARG A 15 42.77 -11.31 -26.09
N SER A 16 42.43 -11.71 -27.31
CA SER A 16 41.41 -11.04 -28.14
C SER A 16 39.97 -11.38 -27.74
N TYR A 17 39.78 -12.19 -26.70
CA TYR A 17 38.48 -12.50 -26.09
C TYR A 17 38.33 -11.87 -24.70
N ILE A 18 39.19 -10.90 -24.37
CA ILE A 18 38.95 -9.96 -23.28
C ILE A 18 38.14 -8.83 -23.90
N SER A 19 36.87 -8.68 -23.50
CA SER A 19 36.07 -7.50 -23.86
C SER A 19 36.90 -6.25 -23.56
N GLU A 20 37.34 -5.52 -24.59
CA GLU A 20 38.00 -4.21 -24.40
C GLU A 20 36.97 -3.28 -23.76
N ILE A 21 37.23 -2.87 -22.53
CA ILE A 21 36.34 -1.98 -21.78
C ILE A 21 36.79 -0.57 -22.11
N THR A 22 35.91 0.16 -22.76
CA THR A 22 36.20 1.51 -23.24
C THR A 22 35.58 2.56 -22.30
N MET A 23 36.04 3.80 -22.41
CA MET A 23 35.44 4.93 -21.68
C MET A 23 33.94 5.09 -22.00
N GLU A 24 33.55 4.72 -23.22
CA GLU A 24 32.15 4.68 -23.65
C GLU A 24 31.32 3.69 -22.80
N THR A 25 31.91 2.55 -22.42
CA THR A 25 31.29 1.57 -21.51
C THR A 25 31.01 2.17 -20.13
N ILE A 26 31.97 2.90 -19.55
CA ILE A 26 31.80 3.56 -18.25
C ILE A 26 30.74 4.67 -18.34
N ASN A 27 30.81 5.52 -19.36
CA ASN A 27 29.84 6.61 -19.55
C ASN A 27 28.42 6.06 -19.73
N LYS A 28 28.28 4.95 -20.46
CA LYS A 28 27.01 4.25 -20.62
C LYS A 28 26.49 3.72 -19.28
N TYR A 29 27.33 3.08 -18.47
CA TYR A 29 26.95 2.63 -17.13
C TYR A 29 26.46 3.79 -16.25
N VAL A 30 27.21 4.89 -16.18
CA VAL A 30 26.86 6.06 -15.36
C VAL A 30 25.55 6.72 -15.86
N ALA A 31 25.34 6.79 -17.17
CA ALA A 31 24.11 7.29 -17.75
C ALA A 31 22.90 6.42 -17.41
N LEU A 32 23.04 5.09 -17.51
CA LEU A 32 22.01 4.13 -17.11
C LEU A 32 21.69 4.26 -15.62
N ASP A 33 22.71 4.24 -14.76
CA ASP A 33 22.56 4.35 -13.31
C ASP A 33 21.82 5.64 -12.90
N ASN A 34 22.18 6.78 -13.51
CA ASN A 34 21.49 8.03 -13.24
C ASN A 34 20.02 8.01 -13.68
N LYS A 35 19.72 7.40 -14.84
CA LYS A 35 18.33 7.27 -15.31
C LYS A 35 17.52 6.30 -14.44
N ILE A 36 18.06 5.14 -14.11
CA ILE A 36 17.43 4.16 -13.20
C ILE A 36 17.05 4.86 -11.90
N ARG A 37 17.98 5.60 -11.28
CA ARG A 37 17.69 6.37 -10.06
C ARG A 37 16.60 7.42 -10.25
N MET A 38 16.53 8.09 -11.40
CA MET A 38 15.43 9.03 -11.67
C MET A 38 14.06 8.34 -11.71
N PHE A 39 13.98 7.12 -12.24
CA PHE A 39 12.74 6.34 -12.28
C PHE A 39 12.41 5.71 -10.91
N GLU A 40 13.41 5.18 -10.20
CA GLU A 40 13.27 4.66 -8.83
C GLU A 40 12.83 5.76 -7.85
N ASN A 41 13.39 6.97 -7.95
CA ASN A 41 12.97 8.12 -7.13
C ASN A 41 11.53 8.56 -7.41
N LYS A 42 11.05 8.37 -8.65
CA LYS A 42 9.64 8.59 -8.99
C LYS A 42 8.74 7.45 -8.52
N ASN A 43 9.31 6.38 -7.98
CA ASN A 43 8.60 5.23 -7.45
C ASN A 43 7.61 4.61 -8.45
N ILE A 44 7.95 4.64 -9.74
CA ILE A 44 7.03 4.35 -10.86
C ILE A 44 6.41 2.95 -10.78
N ARG A 45 7.15 1.98 -10.23
CA ARG A 45 6.66 0.61 -10.06
C ARG A 45 5.58 0.54 -8.99
N LYS A 46 5.80 1.17 -7.83
CA LYS A 46 4.81 1.25 -6.76
C LYS A 46 3.55 1.99 -7.23
N LEU A 47 3.71 3.13 -7.89
CA LEU A 47 2.61 3.91 -8.47
C LEU A 47 1.79 3.08 -9.47
N CYS A 48 2.44 2.39 -10.40
CA CYS A 48 1.75 1.56 -11.38
C CYS A 48 0.98 0.40 -10.71
N ASP A 49 1.55 -0.22 -9.69
CA ASP A 49 0.90 -1.34 -9.00
C ASP A 49 -0.25 -0.87 -8.09
N SER A 50 -0.12 0.29 -7.43
CA SER A 50 -1.22 0.87 -6.66
C SER A 50 -2.36 1.34 -7.55
N GLU A 51 -2.08 1.99 -8.69
CA GLU A 51 -3.09 2.34 -9.68
C GLU A 51 -3.82 1.10 -10.23
N LYS A 52 -3.10 0.00 -10.53
CA LYS A 52 -3.72 -1.27 -10.96
C LYS A 52 -4.67 -1.82 -9.90
N LYS A 53 -4.23 -1.86 -8.64
CA LYS A 53 -5.07 -2.35 -7.54
C LYS A 53 -6.35 -1.50 -7.40
N ARG A 54 -6.21 -0.17 -7.44
CA ARG A 54 -7.36 0.75 -7.41
C ARG A 54 -8.29 0.55 -8.60
N TYR A 55 -7.73 0.31 -9.79
CA TYR A 55 -8.51 -0.02 -10.97
C TYR A 55 -9.29 -1.33 -10.81
N ASP A 56 -8.66 -2.39 -10.28
CA ASP A 56 -9.31 -3.67 -10.03
C ASP A 56 -10.48 -3.53 -9.03
N ASP A 57 -10.27 -2.79 -7.93
CA ASP A 57 -11.33 -2.49 -6.96
C ASP A 57 -12.48 -1.70 -7.60
N MET A 58 -12.16 -0.72 -8.46
CA MET A 58 -13.18 0.06 -9.16
C MET A 58 -13.92 -0.74 -10.24
N VAL A 59 -13.26 -1.71 -10.88
CA VAL A 59 -13.92 -2.68 -11.78
C VAL A 59 -14.94 -3.51 -11.01
N ILE A 60 -14.60 -3.97 -9.80
CA ILE A 60 -15.55 -4.70 -8.93
C ILE A 60 -16.74 -3.79 -8.56
N ALA A 61 -16.48 -2.54 -8.16
CA ALA A 61 -17.53 -1.58 -7.83
C ALA A 61 -18.45 -1.28 -9.03
N VAL A 62 -17.89 -1.11 -10.23
CA VAL A 62 -18.67 -0.90 -11.46
C VAL A 62 -19.55 -2.11 -11.75
N LYS A 63 -19.04 -3.34 -11.63
CA LYS A 63 -19.86 -4.55 -11.81
C LYS A 63 -21.05 -4.58 -10.85
N ARG A 64 -20.82 -4.24 -9.58
CA ARG A 64 -21.88 -4.15 -8.57
C ARG A 64 -22.92 -3.08 -8.95
N LEU A 65 -22.50 -1.90 -9.40
CA LEU A 65 -23.41 -0.84 -9.86
C LEU A 65 -24.19 -1.25 -11.13
N GLU A 66 -23.59 -2.03 -12.02
CA GLU A 66 -24.27 -2.59 -13.19
C GLU A 66 -25.36 -3.59 -12.78
N GLU A 67 -25.06 -4.47 -11.81
CA GLU A 67 -26.04 -5.40 -11.23
C GLU A 67 -27.18 -4.65 -10.52
N GLU A 68 -26.87 -3.61 -9.73
CA GLU A 68 -27.86 -2.75 -9.07
C GLU A 68 -28.76 -2.03 -10.08
N TYR A 69 -28.19 -1.47 -11.14
CA TYR A 69 -28.94 -0.80 -12.20
C TYR A 69 -29.86 -1.78 -12.95
N GLU A 70 -29.37 -2.97 -13.31
CA GLU A 70 -30.20 -3.99 -13.96
C GLU A 70 -31.31 -4.52 -13.03
N ALA A 71 -31.06 -4.63 -11.73
CA ALA A 71 -32.09 -4.96 -10.75
C ALA A 71 -33.15 -3.85 -10.63
N ALA A 72 -32.73 -2.58 -10.56
CA ALA A 72 -33.62 -1.42 -10.50
C ALA A 72 -34.50 -1.35 -11.76
N LYS A 73 -33.92 -1.52 -12.94
CA LYS A 73 -34.63 -1.54 -14.23
C LYS A 73 -35.66 -2.66 -14.31
N LYS A 74 -35.33 -3.87 -13.84
CA LYS A 74 -36.30 -4.99 -13.73
C LYS A 74 -37.45 -4.65 -12.78
N ARG A 75 -37.16 -3.99 -11.66
CA ARG A 75 -38.17 -3.56 -10.69
C ARG A 75 -39.07 -2.48 -11.29
N THR A 76 -38.53 -1.44 -11.91
CA THR A 76 -39.32 -0.41 -12.62
C THR A 76 -40.23 -1.02 -13.67
N ALA A 77 -39.73 -1.97 -14.47
CA ALA A 77 -40.53 -2.66 -15.47
C ALA A 77 -41.68 -3.47 -14.84
N LYS A 78 -41.46 -4.08 -13.67
CA LYS A 78 -42.49 -4.79 -12.92
C LYS A 78 -43.54 -3.82 -12.35
N GLU A 79 -43.14 -2.78 -11.63
CA GLU A 79 -44.09 -1.80 -11.05
C GLU A 79 -44.90 -1.09 -12.16
N LYS A 80 -44.28 -0.84 -13.32
CA LYS A 80 -44.98 -0.32 -14.50
C LYS A 80 -46.05 -1.29 -15.00
N ALA A 81 -45.72 -2.58 -15.08
CA ALA A 81 -46.69 -3.60 -15.48
C ALA A 81 -47.81 -3.75 -14.46
N ASP A 82 -47.53 -3.61 -13.16
CA ASP A 82 -48.54 -3.63 -12.09
C ASP A 82 -49.49 -2.42 -12.20
N VAL A 83 -48.96 -1.23 -12.55
CA VAL A 83 -49.74 -0.04 -12.90
C VAL A 83 -50.60 -0.24 -14.17
N ASP A 84 -50.05 -0.86 -15.21
CA ASP A 84 -50.72 -1.06 -16.50
C ASP A 84 -51.79 -2.19 -16.43
N ASN A 85 -51.58 -3.19 -15.58
CA ASN A 85 -52.48 -4.34 -15.40
C ASN A 85 -53.58 -4.11 -14.35
N LEU A 86 -53.62 -2.94 -13.72
CA LEU A 86 -54.68 -2.56 -12.79
C LEU A 86 -56.03 -2.54 -13.53
N ASP A 87 -56.84 -3.59 -13.30
CA ASP A 87 -58.08 -3.80 -14.02
C ASP A 87 -59.12 -2.74 -13.66
N ILE A 88 -59.51 -1.96 -14.67
CA ILE A 88 -60.57 -0.93 -14.60
C ILE A 88 -61.90 -1.57 -14.16
N LYS A 89 -62.07 -2.91 -14.27
CA LYS A 89 -63.28 -3.64 -13.85
C LYS A 89 -63.56 -3.67 -12.35
N SER A 90 -62.70 -3.15 -11.48
CA SER A 90 -63.01 -2.91 -10.06
C SER A 90 -63.94 -1.69 -9.84
N PHE A 91 -65.00 -1.60 -10.65
CA PHE A 91 -65.96 -0.48 -10.71
C PHE A 91 -66.95 -0.39 -9.54
N LEU A 92 -66.84 -1.25 -8.51
CA LEU A 92 -67.81 -1.28 -7.41
C LEU A 92 -67.44 -0.34 -6.24
N ASN A 93 -66.20 0.16 -6.17
CA ASN A 93 -65.82 1.18 -5.18
C ASN A 93 -64.72 2.10 -5.72
N LYS A 94 -65.11 3.33 -6.10
CA LYS A 94 -64.23 4.34 -6.68
C LYS A 94 -63.09 4.75 -5.74
N GLU A 95 -63.34 4.86 -4.43
CA GLU A 95 -62.30 5.23 -3.46
C GLU A 95 -61.23 4.15 -3.33
N ALA A 96 -61.62 2.88 -3.36
CA ALA A 96 -60.67 1.76 -3.28
C ALA A 96 -59.80 1.67 -4.54
N PHE A 97 -60.38 1.91 -5.72
CA PHE A 97 -59.64 1.99 -6.98
C PHE A 97 -58.67 3.16 -7.00
N ASP A 98 -59.12 4.36 -6.61
CA ASP A 98 -58.28 5.57 -6.59
C ASP A 98 -57.11 5.41 -5.59
N GLN A 99 -57.34 4.78 -4.42
CA GLN A 99 -56.28 4.46 -3.47
C GLN A 99 -55.27 3.44 -4.02
N SER A 100 -55.74 2.35 -4.63
CA SER A 100 -54.85 1.34 -5.24
C SER A 100 -54.04 1.95 -6.39
N MET A 101 -54.68 2.73 -7.25
CA MET A 101 -54.00 3.38 -8.37
C MET A 101 -52.97 4.42 -7.90
N SER A 102 -53.28 5.18 -6.85
CA SER A 102 -52.33 6.11 -6.24
C SER A 102 -51.13 5.40 -5.63
N LYS A 103 -51.35 4.23 -5.01
CA LYS A 103 -50.30 3.41 -4.41
C LYS A 103 -49.36 2.85 -5.48
N GLU A 104 -49.89 2.16 -6.48
CA GLU A 104 -49.08 1.56 -7.56
C GLU A 104 -48.32 2.64 -8.36
N LYS A 105 -48.94 3.81 -8.60
CA LYS A 105 -48.23 4.97 -9.22
C LYS A 105 -47.09 5.50 -8.35
N ALA A 106 -47.27 5.56 -7.04
CA ALA A 106 -46.22 5.99 -6.12
C ALA A 106 -45.05 4.99 -6.11
N GLU A 107 -45.35 3.70 -6.08
CA GLU A 107 -44.36 2.62 -6.12
C GLU A 107 -43.60 2.60 -7.46
N TYR A 108 -44.28 2.83 -8.59
CA TYR A 108 -43.63 3.00 -9.90
C TYR A 108 -42.72 4.25 -9.95
N LEU A 109 -43.17 5.40 -9.43
CA LEU A 109 -42.35 6.62 -9.42
C LEU A 109 -41.12 6.46 -8.53
N GLU A 110 -41.24 5.77 -7.40
CA GLU A 110 -40.10 5.44 -6.54
C GLU A 110 -39.11 4.51 -7.25
N ALA A 111 -39.60 3.47 -7.93
CA ALA A 111 -38.77 2.56 -8.70
C ALA A 111 -38.04 3.26 -9.86
N LEU A 112 -38.74 4.15 -10.59
CA LEU A 112 -38.17 4.94 -11.67
C LEU A 112 -37.05 5.87 -11.16
N ASN A 113 -37.27 6.54 -10.03
CA ASN A 113 -36.24 7.36 -9.39
C ASN A 113 -35.02 6.51 -8.98
N LYS A 114 -35.24 5.32 -8.41
CA LYS A 114 -34.16 4.38 -8.05
C LYS A 114 -33.37 3.92 -9.29
N GLU A 115 -34.03 3.66 -10.42
CA GLU A 115 -33.38 3.35 -11.69
C GLU A 115 -32.54 4.52 -12.22
N GLU A 116 -33.09 5.74 -12.24
CA GLU A 116 -32.36 6.94 -12.69
C GLU A 116 -31.14 7.23 -11.82
N LEU A 117 -31.27 7.08 -10.50
CA LEU A 117 -30.17 7.24 -9.57
C LEU A 117 -29.08 6.17 -9.78
N ALA A 118 -29.46 4.91 -9.94
CA ALA A 118 -28.52 3.82 -10.22
C ALA A 118 -27.77 4.07 -11.54
N LYS A 119 -28.47 4.51 -12.59
CA LYS A 119 -27.87 4.88 -13.88
C LYS A 119 -26.89 6.04 -13.75
N LYS A 120 -27.29 7.10 -13.04
CA LYS A 120 -26.44 8.28 -12.83
C LYS A 120 -25.17 7.94 -12.06
N LYS A 121 -25.25 7.07 -11.04
CA LYS A 121 -24.08 6.54 -10.33
C LYS A 121 -23.15 5.81 -11.31
N LEU A 122 -23.68 4.88 -12.09
CA LEU A 122 -22.91 4.10 -13.06
C LEU A 122 -22.21 4.99 -14.10
N ASP A 123 -22.95 5.93 -14.70
CA ASP A 123 -22.44 6.85 -15.73
C ASP A 123 -21.35 7.79 -15.18
N SER A 124 -21.37 8.10 -13.88
CA SER A 124 -20.34 8.92 -13.24
C SER A 124 -18.99 8.21 -13.03
N VAL A 125 -19.01 6.88 -12.86
CA VAL A 125 -17.80 6.09 -12.53
C VAL A 125 -17.10 5.54 -13.78
N LYS A 126 -17.85 5.21 -14.85
CA LYS A 126 -17.28 4.73 -16.12
C LYS A 126 -16.16 5.60 -16.71
N PRO A 127 -16.30 6.93 -16.84
CA PRO A 127 -15.22 7.77 -17.38
C PRO A 127 -13.99 7.84 -16.47
N MET A 128 -14.17 7.72 -15.15
CA MET A 128 -13.05 7.65 -14.21
C MET A 128 -12.24 6.36 -14.44
N LEU A 129 -12.92 5.24 -14.66
CA LEU A 129 -12.29 3.95 -14.93
C LEU A 129 -11.51 3.95 -16.25
N GLU A 130 -12.04 4.57 -17.30
CA GLU A 130 -11.33 4.77 -18.57
C GLU A 130 -10.07 5.65 -18.42
N LYS A 131 -10.15 6.68 -17.57
CA LYS A 131 -9.00 7.54 -17.27
C LYS A 131 -7.90 6.76 -16.56
N MET A 132 -8.25 6.02 -15.49
CA MET A 132 -7.30 5.18 -14.75
C MET A 132 -6.65 4.12 -15.66
N GLN A 133 -7.42 3.52 -16.57
CA GLN A 133 -6.86 2.57 -17.54
C GLN A 133 -5.80 3.20 -18.46
N LYS A 134 -5.95 4.48 -18.82
CA LYS A 134 -4.95 5.21 -19.63
C LYS A 134 -3.71 5.55 -18.81
N GLU A 135 -3.88 5.94 -17.55
CA GLU A 135 -2.80 6.22 -16.59
C GLU A 135 -1.96 4.95 -16.35
N ILE A 136 -2.59 3.82 -16.03
CA ILE A 136 -1.93 2.51 -15.88
C ILE A 136 -1.13 2.13 -17.12
N LYS A 137 -1.68 2.33 -18.34
CA LYS A 137 -0.97 2.03 -19.58
C LYS A 137 0.30 2.87 -19.72
N LYS A 138 0.22 4.16 -19.42
CA LYS A 138 1.38 5.06 -19.45
C LYS A 138 2.44 4.63 -18.44
N ASP A 139 2.04 4.36 -17.20
CA ASP A 139 2.96 4.03 -16.11
C ASP A 139 3.58 2.64 -16.31
N SER A 140 2.82 1.67 -16.83
CA SER A 140 3.35 0.36 -17.21
C SER A 140 4.43 0.44 -18.29
N GLY A 141 4.35 1.42 -19.20
CA GLY A 141 5.40 1.70 -20.17
C GLY A 141 6.70 2.17 -19.50
N GLY A 142 6.59 3.03 -18.48
CA GLY A 142 7.74 3.49 -17.71
C GLY A 142 8.34 2.41 -16.80
N VAL A 143 7.54 1.49 -16.26
CA VAL A 143 8.04 0.31 -15.53
C VAL A 143 8.86 -0.58 -16.46
N LYS A 144 8.36 -0.83 -17.68
CA LYS A 144 9.08 -1.62 -18.69
C LYS A 144 10.40 -0.96 -19.10
N GLU A 145 10.42 0.36 -19.27
CA GLU A 145 11.64 1.11 -19.55
C GLU A 145 12.67 0.99 -18.41
N LEU A 146 12.21 1.07 -17.15
CA LEU A 146 13.07 0.85 -15.98
C LEU A 146 13.66 -0.57 -15.97
N GLU A 147 12.84 -1.60 -16.21
CA GLU A 147 13.29 -3.00 -16.26
C GLU A 147 14.34 -3.22 -17.38
N GLU A 148 14.12 -2.64 -18.56
CA GLU A 148 15.06 -2.70 -19.68
C GLU A 148 16.39 -2.03 -19.34
N MET A 149 16.37 -0.87 -18.66
CA MET A 149 17.60 -0.18 -18.23
C MET A 149 18.37 -0.96 -17.16
N VAL A 150 17.67 -1.54 -16.18
CA VAL A 150 18.29 -2.38 -15.14
C VAL A 150 18.92 -3.62 -15.78
N GLN A 151 18.21 -4.29 -16.69
CA GLN A 151 18.73 -5.43 -17.43
C GLN A 151 19.96 -5.06 -18.27
N GLU A 152 19.93 -3.91 -18.95
CA GLU A 152 21.07 -3.42 -19.73
C GLU A 152 22.28 -3.11 -18.84
N GLN A 153 22.06 -2.58 -17.63
CA GLN A 153 23.11 -2.34 -16.64
C GLN A 153 23.74 -3.66 -16.16
N GLU A 154 22.93 -4.67 -15.84
CA GLU A 154 23.39 -6.01 -15.44
C GLU A 154 24.17 -6.71 -16.56
N GLU A 155 23.69 -6.65 -17.80
CA GLU A 155 24.42 -7.20 -18.94
C GLU A 155 25.77 -6.51 -19.16
N LEU A 156 25.84 -5.21 -18.90
CA LEU A 156 27.07 -4.45 -19.00
C LEU A 156 28.08 -4.89 -17.93
N LEU A 157 27.65 -5.00 -16.68
CA LEU A 157 28.49 -5.49 -15.57
C LEU A 157 28.95 -6.94 -15.82
N SER A 158 28.03 -7.81 -16.25
CA SER A 158 28.32 -9.21 -16.59
C SER A 158 29.36 -9.33 -17.71
N LYS A 159 29.28 -8.50 -18.76
CA LYS A 159 30.29 -8.45 -19.84
C LYS A 159 31.66 -7.96 -19.34
N ILE A 160 31.69 -7.04 -18.39
CA ILE A 160 32.92 -6.43 -17.85
C ILE A 160 33.66 -7.38 -16.91
N PHE A 161 32.91 -8.14 -16.12
CA PHE A 161 33.42 -9.02 -15.07
C PHE A 161 33.23 -10.52 -15.40
N ASP A 162 33.03 -10.85 -16.68
CA ASP A 162 32.93 -12.22 -17.19
C ASP A 162 31.86 -13.07 -16.47
N GLY A 163 30.72 -12.45 -16.13
CA GLY A 163 29.60 -13.07 -15.44
C GLY A 163 29.81 -13.27 -13.93
N ALA A 164 30.88 -12.73 -13.35
CA ALA A 164 31.13 -12.71 -11.91
C ALA A 164 30.94 -11.31 -11.33
N TYR A 165 30.86 -11.22 -10.00
CA TYR A 165 31.02 -9.95 -9.29
C TYR A 165 32.43 -9.39 -9.48
N GLY A 166 32.55 -8.06 -9.55
CA GLY A 166 33.83 -7.38 -9.64
C GLY A 166 34.64 -7.44 -8.34
N SER A 167 33.98 -7.55 -7.18
CA SER A 167 34.64 -7.83 -5.90
C SER A 167 33.75 -8.53 -4.87
N ASP A 168 34.37 -9.14 -3.86
CA ASP A 168 33.65 -9.70 -2.69
C ASP A 168 32.89 -8.58 -1.93
N LEU A 169 33.41 -7.34 -1.99
CA LEU A 169 32.79 -6.16 -1.38
C LEU A 169 31.54 -5.71 -2.17
N GLU A 170 31.57 -5.75 -3.50
CA GLU A 170 30.41 -5.45 -4.33
C GLU A 170 29.23 -6.37 -4.00
N ASN A 171 29.47 -7.68 -3.98
CA ASN A 171 28.44 -8.67 -3.65
C ASN A 171 27.85 -8.43 -2.25
N LYS A 172 28.71 -8.13 -1.27
CA LYS A 172 28.25 -7.81 0.08
C LYS A 172 27.39 -6.55 0.11
N LEU A 173 27.81 -5.49 -0.58
CA LEU A 173 27.09 -4.22 -0.63
C LEU A 173 25.73 -4.34 -1.33
N GLU A 174 25.63 -5.18 -2.36
CA GLU A 174 24.35 -5.48 -3.02
C GLU A 174 23.41 -6.25 -2.10
N SER A 175 23.92 -7.30 -1.46
CA SER A 175 23.16 -8.06 -0.46
C SER A 175 22.69 -7.17 0.70
N ASP A 176 23.55 -6.29 1.22
CA ASP A 176 23.19 -5.33 2.28
C ASP A 176 22.11 -4.33 1.81
N LEU A 177 22.15 -3.88 0.55
CA LEU A 177 21.13 -3.01 -0.03
C LEU A 177 19.78 -3.73 -0.13
N ASP A 178 19.76 -5.00 -0.55
CA ASP A 178 18.53 -5.79 -0.64
C ASP A 178 17.87 -5.99 0.74
N LEU A 179 18.68 -6.28 1.78
CA LEU A 179 18.19 -6.36 3.15
C LEU A 179 17.52 -5.06 3.60
N VAL A 180 18.17 -3.92 3.37
CA VAL A 180 17.66 -2.62 3.79
C VAL A 180 16.41 -2.24 3.01
N ARG A 181 16.35 -2.57 1.71
CA ARG A 181 15.14 -2.42 0.87
C ARG A 181 13.97 -3.21 1.42
N GLU A 182 14.18 -4.47 1.78
CA GLU A 182 13.14 -5.30 2.38
C GLU A 182 12.67 -4.75 3.73
N LYS A 183 13.61 -4.32 4.59
CA LYS A 183 13.29 -3.64 5.86
C LYS A 183 12.42 -2.40 5.62
N ARG A 184 12.83 -1.50 4.71
CA ARG A 184 12.06 -0.30 4.37
C ARG A 184 10.68 -0.64 3.84
N GLN A 185 10.56 -1.65 2.97
CA GLN A 185 9.27 -2.08 2.43
C GLN A 185 8.33 -2.58 3.53
N ARG A 186 8.81 -3.38 4.49
CA ARG A 186 8.00 -3.84 5.62
C ARG A 186 7.48 -2.68 6.48
N ILE A 187 8.34 -1.71 6.78
CA ILE A 187 7.96 -0.50 7.53
C ILE A 187 6.96 0.34 6.71
N GLY A 188 7.19 0.51 5.41
CA GLY A 188 6.28 1.25 4.52
C GLY A 188 4.89 0.61 4.43
N ASN A 189 4.81 -0.73 4.38
CA ASN A 189 3.54 -1.46 4.43
C ASN A 189 2.82 -1.24 5.78
N ALA A 190 3.57 -1.20 6.89
CA ALA A 190 3.00 -0.89 8.19
C ALA A 190 2.47 0.55 8.23
N LYS A 191 3.24 1.54 7.75
CA LYS A 191 2.79 2.94 7.63
C LYS A 191 1.47 3.04 6.88
N TYR A 192 1.40 2.47 5.68
CA TYR A 192 0.17 2.45 4.88
C TYR A 192 -1.00 1.83 5.65
N LYS A 193 -0.77 0.71 6.36
CA LYS A 193 -1.82 0.07 7.17
C LYS A 193 -2.33 0.98 8.28
N TRP A 194 -1.42 1.59 9.02
CA TRP A 194 -1.73 2.45 10.15
C TRP A 194 -2.40 3.75 9.73
N THR A 195 -1.96 4.40 8.65
CA THR A 195 -2.62 5.62 8.18
C THR A 195 -4.05 5.35 7.72
N ASN A 196 -4.28 4.30 6.94
CA ASN A 196 -5.65 3.94 6.53
C ASN A 196 -6.53 3.58 7.75
N GLY A 197 -5.98 2.85 8.71
CA GLY A 197 -6.65 2.55 9.98
C GLY A 197 -7.01 3.82 10.77
N ARG A 198 -6.11 4.81 10.82
CA ARG A 198 -6.32 6.11 11.46
C ARG A 198 -7.50 6.86 10.84
N VAL A 199 -7.63 6.86 9.53
CA VAL A 199 -8.74 7.55 8.85
C VAL A 199 -10.09 6.89 9.15
N LEU A 200 -10.15 5.56 9.18
CA LEU A 200 -11.35 4.84 9.62
C LEU A 200 -11.73 5.23 11.07
N LEU A 201 -10.74 5.41 11.95
CA LEU A 201 -10.98 5.88 13.32
C LEU A 201 -11.46 7.33 13.38
N GLU A 202 -10.93 8.21 12.54
CA GLU A 202 -11.40 9.59 12.42
C GLU A 202 -12.86 9.63 11.98
N HIS A 203 -13.23 8.85 10.96
CA HIS A 203 -14.63 8.67 10.56
C HIS A 203 -15.48 8.10 11.70
N ALA A 204 -15.02 7.06 12.41
CA ALA A 204 -15.74 6.52 13.55
C ALA A 204 -15.97 7.57 14.65
N CYS A 205 -14.97 8.40 14.97
CA CYS A 205 -15.10 9.47 15.96
C CYS A 205 -16.13 10.51 15.54
N ASN A 206 -16.09 10.97 14.29
CA ASN A 206 -17.04 11.94 13.77
C ASN A 206 -18.49 11.40 13.79
N GLN A 207 -18.68 10.14 13.39
CA GLN A 207 -19.98 9.46 13.44
C GLN A 207 -20.47 9.31 14.89
N LEU A 208 -19.60 8.96 15.84
CA LEU A 208 -19.94 8.89 17.27
C LEU A 208 -20.30 10.27 17.85
N ALA A 209 -19.62 11.34 17.43
CA ALA A 209 -19.94 12.70 17.85
C ALA A 209 -21.34 13.12 17.37
N LEU A 210 -21.66 12.87 16.09
CA LEU A 210 -22.97 13.14 15.52
C LEU A 210 -24.07 12.28 16.16
N ALA A 211 -23.81 11.00 16.39
CA ALA A 211 -24.73 10.11 17.09
C ALA A 211 -25.06 10.63 18.49
N ASN A 212 -24.06 11.03 19.28
CA ASN A 212 -24.27 11.60 20.61
C ASN A 212 -25.10 12.88 20.55
N LYS A 213 -24.80 13.79 19.61
CA LYS A 213 -25.55 15.03 19.41
C LYS A 213 -27.03 14.75 19.11
N ARG A 214 -27.31 13.88 18.14
CA ARG A 214 -28.68 13.48 17.79
C ARG A 214 -29.38 12.77 18.95
N TRP A 215 -28.68 11.90 19.66
CA TRP A 215 -29.26 11.21 20.81
C TRP A 215 -29.69 12.18 21.92
N GLU A 216 -28.91 13.21 22.18
CA GLU A 216 -29.26 14.26 23.13
C GLU A 216 -30.47 15.09 22.68
N GLU A 217 -30.69 15.27 21.38
CA GLU A 217 -31.86 15.99 20.84
C GLU A 217 -33.18 15.24 21.08
N VAL A 218 -33.16 13.90 21.17
CA VAL A 218 -34.35 13.05 21.42
C VAL A 218 -35.07 13.45 22.72
N LYS A 219 -34.34 13.97 23.71
CA LYS A 219 -34.90 14.36 25.02
C LYS A 219 -35.77 15.62 24.95
N ASN A 220 -35.74 16.36 23.85
CA ASN A 220 -36.47 17.61 23.74
C ASN A 220 -37.99 17.36 23.83
N ALA A 221 -38.62 17.97 24.85
CA ALA A 221 -40.04 17.82 25.14
C ALA A 221 -40.94 18.48 24.09
N SER A 222 -40.43 19.40 23.27
CA SER A 222 -41.20 20.06 22.22
C SER A 222 -41.36 19.23 20.95
N LEU A 223 -40.66 18.10 20.83
CA LEU A 223 -40.69 17.24 19.65
C LEU A 223 -41.88 16.28 19.68
N SER A 224 -42.52 16.12 18.52
CA SER A 224 -43.51 15.06 18.32
C SER A 224 -42.85 13.68 18.39
N MET A 225 -43.63 12.64 18.69
CA MET A 225 -43.10 11.28 18.75
C MET A 225 -42.48 10.86 17.40
N GLN A 226 -43.10 11.24 16.28
CA GLN A 226 -42.57 10.99 14.94
C GLN A 226 -41.19 11.64 14.73
N GLN A 227 -41.03 12.91 15.15
CA GLN A 227 -39.75 13.60 15.07
C GLN A 227 -38.68 12.93 15.94
N LYS A 228 -39.04 12.46 17.14
CA LYS A 228 -38.13 11.70 18.01
C LYS A 228 -37.65 10.40 17.36
N TYR A 229 -38.54 9.67 16.69
CA TYR A 229 -38.15 8.47 15.94
C TYR A 229 -37.22 8.80 14.78
N THR A 230 -37.46 9.89 14.03
CA THR A 230 -36.56 10.34 12.97
C THR A 230 -35.16 10.64 13.52
N ILE A 231 -35.06 11.43 14.59
CA ILE A 231 -33.78 11.79 15.21
C ILE A 231 -33.08 10.57 15.80
N ALA A 232 -33.82 9.66 16.46
CA ALA A 232 -33.26 8.41 16.97
C ALA A 232 -32.76 7.50 15.83
N THR A 233 -33.42 7.52 14.67
CA THR A 233 -32.96 6.80 13.46
C THR A 233 -31.66 7.40 12.94
N GLU A 234 -31.55 8.74 12.88
CA GLU A 234 -30.29 9.40 12.51
C GLU A 234 -29.16 9.02 13.47
N ALA A 235 -29.40 9.05 14.79
CA ALA A 235 -28.43 8.61 15.78
C ALA A 235 -28.02 7.14 15.55
N ARG A 236 -28.99 6.25 15.30
CA ARG A 236 -28.76 4.83 15.01
C ARG A 236 -27.86 4.62 13.79
N ASN A 237 -28.12 5.33 12.69
CA ASN A 237 -27.35 5.17 11.45
C ASN A 237 -25.90 5.59 11.66
N ASN A 238 -25.66 6.72 12.33
CA ASN A 238 -24.31 7.16 12.69
C ASN A 238 -23.60 6.13 13.60
N LEU A 239 -24.30 5.54 14.57
CA LEU A 239 -23.72 4.48 15.42
C LEU A 239 -23.34 3.23 14.63
N ILE A 240 -24.16 2.80 13.67
CA ILE A 240 -23.87 1.65 12.80
C ILE A 240 -22.63 1.94 11.96
N ALA A 241 -22.56 3.11 11.32
CA ALA A 241 -21.40 3.53 10.54
C ALA A 241 -20.12 3.57 11.40
N ALA A 242 -20.21 4.08 12.64
CA ALA A 242 -19.09 4.07 13.57
C ALA A 242 -18.62 2.64 13.92
N ILE A 243 -19.55 1.72 14.21
CA ILE A 243 -19.25 0.32 14.50
C ILE A 243 -18.52 -0.33 13.32
N GLN A 244 -19.01 -0.12 12.11
CA GLN A 244 -18.41 -0.67 10.88
C GLN A 244 -16.98 -0.15 10.67
N ASN A 245 -16.75 1.15 10.88
CA ASN A 245 -15.42 1.74 10.78
C ASN A 245 -14.45 1.19 11.84
N LEU A 246 -14.89 1.05 13.09
CA LEU A 246 -14.09 0.45 14.17
C LEU A 246 -13.73 -1.01 13.87
N GLN A 247 -14.70 -1.81 13.42
CA GLN A 247 -14.47 -3.22 13.05
C GLN A 247 -13.57 -3.35 11.83
N SER A 248 -13.70 -2.47 10.85
CA SER A 248 -12.86 -2.47 9.65
C SER A 248 -11.41 -2.12 10.00
N CYS A 249 -11.20 -1.13 10.88
CA CYS A 249 -9.88 -0.78 11.40
C CYS A 249 -9.23 -1.97 12.12
N GLN A 250 -9.98 -2.66 13.00
CA GLN A 250 -9.50 -3.88 13.69
C GLN A 250 -9.13 -5.01 12.73
N LYS A 251 -9.86 -5.18 11.63
CA LYS A 251 -9.52 -6.18 10.60
C LYS A 251 -8.28 -5.81 9.80
N TYR A 252 -8.04 -4.52 9.58
CA TYR A 252 -6.89 -4.05 8.82
C TYR A 252 -5.57 -4.25 9.58
N LEU A 253 -5.65 -4.18 10.91
CA LEU A 253 -4.56 -4.36 11.87
C LEU A 253 -4.86 -5.55 12.81
N ASP A 254 -5.14 -6.71 12.21
CA ASP A 254 -5.55 -7.93 12.91
C ASP A 254 -4.47 -8.50 13.85
N ASN A 255 -3.22 -8.13 13.62
CA ASN A 255 -2.06 -8.48 14.43
C ASN A 255 -1.78 -7.52 15.60
N ILE A 256 -2.57 -6.45 15.76
CA ILE A 256 -2.39 -5.43 16.81
C ILE A 256 -3.49 -5.56 17.87
N ASP A 257 -3.13 -5.64 19.16
CA ASP A 257 -4.12 -5.51 20.24
C ASP A 257 -4.44 -4.04 20.51
N PHE A 258 -5.69 -3.65 20.30
CA PHE A 258 -6.11 -2.27 20.52
C PHE A 258 -6.26 -1.99 22.02
N PRO A 259 -5.65 -0.92 22.54
CA PRO A 259 -5.77 -0.56 23.96
C PRO A 259 -7.16 -0.01 24.32
N TYR A 260 -7.85 0.58 23.34
CA TYR A 260 -9.19 1.14 23.46
C TYR A 260 -10.10 0.60 22.37
N CYS A 261 -11.42 0.65 22.60
CA CYS A 261 -12.42 0.08 21.71
C CYS A 261 -12.15 -1.39 21.36
N LYS A 262 -11.85 -2.21 22.39
CA LYS A 262 -11.62 -3.66 22.20
C LYS A 262 -12.86 -4.31 21.55
N PRO A 263 -12.73 -5.45 20.84
CA PRO A 263 -13.85 -6.07 20.14
C PRO A 263 -15.11 -6.26 20.99
N LYS A 264 -14.95 -6.65 22.27
CA LYS A 264 -16.06 -6.78 23.23
C LYS A 264 -16.78 -5.46 23.53
N GLU A 265 -16.06 -4.35 23.54
CA GLU A 265 -16.63 -3.01 23.75
C GLU A 265 -17.44 -2.58 22.52
N VAL A 266 -16.92 -2.86 21.31
CA VAL A 266 -17.64 -2.61 20.06
C VAL A 266 -18.92 -3.45 19.98
N THR A 267 -18.88 -4.73 20.37
CA THR A 267 -20.08 -5.58 20.48
C THR A 267 -21.08 -5.04 21.51
N THR A 268 -20.60 -4.39 22.58
CA THR A 268 -21.48 -3.76 23.58
C THR A 268 -22.18 -2.54 22.99
N LEU A 269 -21.45 -1.71 22.24
CA LEU A 269 -22.04 -0.60 21.49
C LEU A 269 -23.11 -1.10 20.50
N GLU A 270 -22.81 -2.16 19.75
CA GLU A 270 -23.76 -2.76 18.80
C GLU A 270 -25.06 -3.22 19.47
N LYS A 271 -24.97 -3.84 20.65
CA LYS A 271 -26.15 -4.23 21.44
C LYS A 271 -26.95 -3.01 21.91
N ALA A 272 -26.30 -1.93 22.33
CA ALA A 272 -26.99 -0.69 22.71
C ALA A 272 -27.69 -0.07 21.50
N THR A 273 -27.01 0.03 20.35
CA THR A 273 -27.55 0.55 19.09
C THR A 273 -28.78 -0.23 18.62
N ASN A 274 -28.83 -1.55 18.82
CA ASN A 274 -29.98 -2.38 18.47
C ASN A 274 -31.21 -2.13 19.36
N ASN A 275 -31.03 -1.62 20.57
CA ASN A 275 -32.11 -1.31 21.51
C ASN A 275 -32.54 0.17 21.48
N ILE A 276 -31.99 0.98 20.57
CA ILE A 276 -32.14 2.44 20.57
C ILE A 276 -33.61 2.93 20.62
N TYR A 277 -34.52 2.27 19.90
CA TYR A 277 -35.95 2.64 19.90
C TYR A 277 -36.68 2.28 21.18
N ILE A 278 -36.20 1.28 21.92
CA ILE A 278 -36.70 0.91 23.25
C ILE A 278 -36.12 1.89 24.27
N ASP A 279 -34.83 2.21 24.13
CA ASP A 279 -34.12 3.04 25.10
C ASP A 279 -34.58 4.51 25.06
N MET A 280 -35.04 5.02 23.91
CA MET A 280 -35.61 6.37 23.83
C MET A 280 -36.96 6.55 24.57
N GLN A 281 -37.63 5.45 24.93
CA GLN A 281 -38.97 5.51 25.55
C GLN A 281 -38.94 5.81 27.05
N SER A 282 -37.80 5.53 27.71
CA SER A 282 -37.63 5.71 29.16
C SER A 282 -36.48 6.67 29.44
N PRO A 283 -36.66 7.70 30.30
CA PRO A 283 -35.57 8.60 30.67
C PRO A 283 -34.32 7.89 31.22
N ASP A 284 -34.51 6.84 32.03
CA ASP A 284 -33.38 6.09 32.61
C ASP A 284 -32.62 5.29 31.55
N ARG A 285 -33.34 4.66 30.62
CA ARG A 285 -32.72 3.92 29.51
C ARG A 285 -32.07 4.85 28.50
N HIS A 286 -32.68 5.99 28.22
CA HIS A 286 -32.12 7.02 27.35
C HIS A 286 -30.77 7.50 27.88
N LYS A 287 -30.71 7.82 29.17
CA LYS A 287 -29.49 8.20 29.86
C LYS A 287 -28.44 7.09 29.81
N HIS A 288 -28.82 5.85 30.14
CA HIS A 288 -27.88 4.72 30.14
C HIS A 288 -27.28 4.42 28.76
N ALA A 289 -28.11 4.43 27.71
CA ALA A 289 -27.64 4.26 26.33
C ALA A 289 -26.73 5.44 25.91
N GLY A 290 -27.10 6.67 26.29
CA GLY A 290 -26.28 7.86 26.05
C GLY A 290 -24.90 7.79 26.73
N GLU A 291 -24.82 7.27 27.95
CA GLU A 291 -23.55 7.00 28.63
C GLU A 291 -22.69 5.98 27.85
N CYS A 292 -23.29 4.92 27.31
CA CYS A 292 -22.59 3.95 26.46
C CYS A 292 -22.01 4.60 25.20
N TYR A 293 -22.81 5.41 24.49
CA TYR A 293 -22.38 6.12 23.27
C TYR A 293 -21.27 7.15 23.56
N SER A 294 -21.40 7.90 24.66
CA SER A 294 -20.43 8.90 25.09
C SER A 294 -19.11 8.27 25.55
N VAL A 295 -19.17 7.18 26.34
CA VAL A 295 -17.97 6.41 26.73
C VAL A 295 -17.27 5.86 25.49
N THR A 296 -18.01 5.30 24.54
CA THR A 296 -17.40 4.74 23.33
C THR A 296 -16.76 5.83 22.47
N HIS A 297 -17.38 7.00 22.35
CA HIS A 297 -16.80 8.16 21.68
C HIS A 297 -15.47 8.60 22.32
N ARG A 298 -15.42 8.73 23.65
CA ARG A 298 -14.18 9.07 24.37
C ARG A 298 -13.08 8.03 24.14
N ARG A 299 -13.45 6.73 24.15
CA ARG A 299 -12.50 5.63 23.91
C ARG A 299 -12.01 5.60 22.46
N ALA A 300 -12.86 5.91 21.49
CA ALA A 300 -12.48 6.01 20.09
C ALA A 300 -11.53 7.21 19.86
N ALA A 301 -11.78 8.34 20.50
CA ALA A 301 -10.88 9.50 20.45
C ALA A 301 -9.51 9.20 21.10
N ALA A 302 -9.50 8.49 22.24
CA ALA A 302 -8.26 8.03 22.86
C ALA A 302 -7.50 7.03 21.95
N LEU A 303 -8.22 6.17 21.23
CA LEU A 303 -7.63 5.28 20.24
C LEU A 303 -7.02 6.05 19.07
N LEU A 304 -7.73 7.04 18.53
CA LEU A 304 -7.22 7.88 17.45
C LEU A 304 -5.95 8.61 17.87
N GLN A 305 -5.94 9.19 19.07
CA GLN A 305 -4.75 9.82 19.65
C GLN A 305 -3.59 8.82 19.82
N TRP A 306 -3.89 7.58 20.20
CA TRP A 306 -2.88 6.52 20.27
C TRP A 306 -2.32 6.16 18.89
N PHE A 307 -3.16 6.10 17.85
CA PHE A 307 -2.71 5.95 16.46
C PHE A 307 -1.79 7.09 16.05
N ASP A 308 -2.20 8.35 16.29
CA ASP A 308 -1.37 9.53 16.00
C ASP A 308 -0.01 9.44 16.69
N ASN A 309 0.03 9.01 17.96
CA ASN A 309 1.27 8.86 18.70
C ASN A 309 2.16 7.76 18.11
N VAL A 310 1.61 6.57 17.82
CA VAL A 310 2.37 5.45 17.24
C VAL A 310 2.93 5.82 15.86
N ILE A 311 2.11 6.44 15.00
CA ILE A 311 2.51 6.87 13.66
C ILE A 311 3.66 7.88 13.76
N ASN A 312 3.47 8.96 14.51
CA ASN A 312 4.41 10.08 14.53
C ASN A 312 5.71 9.77 15.28
N THR A 313 5.66 8.95 16.34
CA THR A 313 6.83 8.74 17.21
C THR A 313 7.63 7.48 16.87
N VAL A 314 7.01 6.49 16.23
CA VAL A 314 7.64 5.21 15.90
C VAL A 314 7.71 5.04 14.38
N ILE A 315 6.57 4.96 13.71
CA ILE A 315 6.51 4.55 12.30
C ILE A 315 7.21 5.56 11.39
N GLU A 316 6.93 6.86 11.56
CA GLU A 316 7.53 7.90 10.71
C GLU A 316 9.04 8.03 10.93
N LYS A 317 9.47 7.87 12.17
CA LYS A 317 10.90 7.87 12.49
C LYS A 317 11.60 6.68 11.83
N ASP A 318 11.02 5.49 11.94
CA ASP A 318 11.61 4.25 11.43
C ASP A 318 11.62 4.21 9.89
N ILE A 319 10.60 4.74 9.20
CA ILE A 319 10.61 4.83 7.74
C ILE A 319 11.64 5.85 7.25
N MET A 320 11.79 6.99 7.95
CA MET A 320 12.84 7.97 7.64
C MET A 320 14.24 7.37 7.82
N GLU A 321 14.46 6.63 8.91
CA GLU A 321 15.74 5.95 9.16
C GLU A 321 16.02 4.87 8.11
N ALA A 322 15.05 4.01 7.80
CA ALA A 322 15.21 2.97 6.77
C ALA A 322 15.44 3.56 5.37
N THR A 323 14.78 4.68 5.04
CA THR A 323 14.99 5.40 3.76
C THR A 323 16.40 6.00 3.68
N LYS A 324 16.90 6.55 4.80
CA LYS A 324 18.28 7.04 4.90
C LYS A 324 19.28 5.89 4.75
N GLU A 325 19.08 4.78 5.45
CA GLU A 325 19.91 3.57 5.34
C GLU A 325 19.96 3.06 3.89
N GLU A 326 18.82 3.00 3.19
CA GLU A 326 18.76 2.55 1.79
C GLU A 326 19.58 3.49 0.89
N SER A 327 19.41 4.81 1.08
CA SER A 327 20.16 5.81 0.33
C SER A 327 21.66 5.66 0.52
N GLU A 328 22.11 5.42 1.75
CA GLU A 328 23.52 5.22 2.08
C GLU A 328 24.07 3.90 1.51
N ALA A 329 23.32 2.80 1.61
CA ALA A 329 23.69 1.50 1.05
C ALA A 329 23.83 1.57 -0.49
N SER A 330 22.86 2.19 -1.16
CA SER A 330 22.87 2.42 -2.60
C SER A 330 24.09 3.24 -3.04
N LYS A 331 24.41 4.33 -2.31
CA LYS A 331 25.60 5.15 -2.57
C LYS A 331 26.91 4.35 -2.45
N LYS A 332 27.02 3.50 -1.42
CA LYS A 332 28.22 2.65 -1.21
C LYS A 332 28.40 1.64 -2.34
N LEU A 333 27.33 0.94 -2.74
CA LEU A 333 27.36 -0.01 -3.85
C LEU A 333 27.80 0.67 -5.15
N ARG A 334 27.20 1.83 -5.48
CA ARG A 334 27.57 2.62 -6.65
C ARG A 334 29.02 3.06 -6.63
N ALA A 335 29.52 3.55 -5.49
CA ALA A 335 30.89 3.99 -5.35
C ALA A 335 31.89 2.84 -5.60
N GLU A 336 31.60 1.65 -5.08
CA GLU A 336 32.41 0.46 -5.32
C GLU A 336 32.33 0.02 -6.79
N ARG A 337 31.14 -0.05 -7.40
CA ARG A 337 30.99 -0.38 -8.84
C ARG A 337 31.78 0.58 -9.73
N ILE A 338 31.68 1.89 -9.50
CA ILE A 338 32.45 2.89 -10.26
C ILE A 338 33.96 2.71 -10.05
N LYS A 339 34.40 2.42 -8.83
CA LYS A 339 35.81 2.14 -8.52
C LYS A 339 36.31 0.91 -9.29
N LEU A 340 35.57 -0.20 -9.27
CA LEU A 340 35.92 -1.43 -9.99
C LEU A 340 35.99 -1.22 -11.50
N LEU A 341 35.06 -0.44 -12.06
CA LEU A 341 35.08 -0.04 -13.47
C LEU A 341 36.34 0.76 -13.83
N LYS A 342 36.75 1.71 -12.99
CA LYS A 342 37.99 2.48 -13.17
C LYS A 342 39.23 1.60 -13.13
N GLU A 343 39.35 0.76 -12.10
CA GLU A 343 40.48 -0.17 -11.94
C GLU A 343 40.61 -1.12 -13.14
N LYS A 344 39.47 -1.58 -13.67
CA LYS A 344 39.45 -2.44 -14.86
C LYS A 344 39.95 -1.72 -16.12
N VAL A 345 39.56 -0.45 -16.34
CA VAL A 345 40.06 0.37 -17.46
C VAL A 345 41.54 0.69 -17.32
N GLU A 346 42.00 1.03 -16.11
CA GLU A 346 43.42 1.26 -15.84
C GLU A 346 44.27 0.00 -16.10
N SER A 347 43.77 -1.18 -15.69
CA SER A 347 44.45 -2.47 -15.93
C SER A 347 44.60 -2.82 -17.42
N GLN A 348 43.79 -2.21 -18.29
CA GLN A 348 43.86 -2.36 -19.74
C GLN A 348 44.76 -1.30 -20.42
N GLY A 349 45.39 -0.40 -19.66
CA GLY A 349 46.37 0.57 -20.16
C GLY A 349 45.79 1.89 -20.68
N LEU A 350 44.57 2.26 -20.28
CA LEU A 350 43.84 3.45 -20.74
C LEU A 350 43.79 4.59 -19.69
N GLY A 351 44.65 4.55 -18.66
CA GLY A 351 44.52 5.36 -17.43
C GLY A 351 44.70 6.88 -17.54
N ASP A 352 45.36 7.40 -18.59
CA ASP A 352 45.78 8.82 -18.64
C ASP A 352 44.72 9.83 -19.11
N GLN A 353 43.45 9.43 -19.33
CA GLN A 353 42.40 10.34 -19.86
C GLN A 353 41.10 10.43 -19.04
N VAL A 354 41.10 10.05 -17.75
CA VAL A 354 39.83 9.82 -17.03
C VAL A 354 39.50 10.89 -15.99
N GLN A 355 38.59 11.82 -16.32
CA GLN A 355 37.80 12.58 -15.35
C GLN A 355 36.38 12.01 -15.30
N ILE A 356 36.04 11.29 -14.22
CA ILE A 356 34.68 10.84 -13.95
C ILE A 356 34.10 11.79 -12.90
N SER A 357 33.29 12.75 -13.35
CA SER A 357 32.49 13.59 -12.45
C SER A 357 31.28 12.80 -11.98
N GLY A 358 31.40 12.17 -10.81
CA GLY A 358 30.24 11.74 -10.04
C GLY A 358 29.59 12.95 -9.41
N GLU A 359 28.88 13.77 -10.19
CA GLU A 359 28.08 14.84 -9.60
C GLU A 359 26.96 14.23 -8.76
N GLU A 360 27.18 14.21 -7.45
CA GLU A 360 26.19 13.95 -6.42
C GLU A 360 25.17 15.09 -6.42
N ARG A 361 24.14 15.01 -7.25
CA ARG A 361 22.95 15.83 -7.01
C ARG A 361 22.30 15.34 -5.73
N GLN A 362 22.26 16.22 -4.74
CA GLN A 362 21.48 16.05 -3.52
C GLN A 362 20.03 15.75 -3.93
N ILE A 363 19.55 14.57 -3.57
CA ILE A 363 18.21 14.11 -3.90
C ILE A 363 17.26 14.76 -2.91
N ASP A 364 16.32 15.53 -3.44
CA ASP A 364 15.15 16.01 -2.70
C ASP A 364 14.23 14.81 -2.49
N LEU A 365 14.21 14.29 -1.27
CA LEU A 365 13.35 13.20 -0.81
C LEU A 365 11.95 13.77 -0.54
N THR A 366 11.28 14.28 -1.57
CA THR A 366 9.85 14.60 -1.43
C THR A 366 9.09 13.29 -1.35
N LEU A 367 8.65 12.96 -0.14
CA LEU A 367 7.80 11.83 0.20
C LEU A 367 6.52 11.90 -0.65
N ALA A 368 6.50 11.18 -1.78
CA ALA A 368 5.32 11.04 -2.63
C ALA A 368 4.24 10.12 -2.00
N ASP A 369 4.37 9.78 -0.73
CA ASP A 369 3.44 8.89 -0.03
C ASP A 369 2.15 9.62 0.42
N ASP A 370 2.14 10.95 0.52
CA ASP A 370 0.98 11.72 1.02
C ASP A 370 -0.21 11.77 0.04
N ASP A 371 0.04 11.73 -1.29
CA ASP A 371 -1.01 11.78 -2.32
C ASP A 371 -1.76 10.44 -2.50
N GLU A 372 -1.17 9.33 -2.02
CA GLU A 372 -1.72 7.96 -2.12
C GLU A 372 -2.82 7.72 -1.06
N GLU A 373 -2.71 8.38 0.11
CA GLU A 373 -3.62 8.24 1.24
C GLU A 373 -5.01 8.82 0.96
N GLN A 374 -5.14 9.92 0.20
CA GLN A 374 -6.44 10.50 -0.14
C GLN A 374 -7.25 9.66 -1.15
N ALA A 375 -6.58 8.89 -2.00
CA ALA A 375 -7.18 8.34 -3.20
C ALA A 375 -7.83 6.96 -2.99
N ASP A 376 -7.33 6.16 -2.04
CA ASP A 376 -7.97 4.90 -1.58
C ASP A 376 -9.22 5.19 -0.72
N LEU A 377 -9.19 6.30 0.03
CA LEU A 377 -10.31 6.78 0.83
C LEU A 377 -11.48 7.27 -0.02
N GLU A 378 -11.21 7.92 -1.17
CA GLU A 378 -12.27 8.30 -2.09
C GLU A 378 -13.00 7.08 -2.67
N ILE A 379 -12.27 5.99 -2.96
CA ILE A 379 -12.86 4.75 -3.46
C ILE A 379 -13.65 4.03 -2.36
N GLN A 380 -13.12 3.93 -1.14
CA GLN A 380 -13.90 3.42 -0.01
C GLN A 380 -15.11 4.30 0.29
N ALA A 381 -14.97 5.64 0.28
CA ALA A 381 -16.09 6.55 0.47
C ALA A 381 -17.15 6.40 -0.65
N VAL A 382 -16.76 6.09 -1.89
CA VAL A 382 -17.68 5.80 -3.00
C VAL A 382 -18.35 4.43 -2.82
N ILE A 383 -17.61 3.39 -2.41
CA ILE A 383 -18.13 2.04 -2.14
C ILE A 383 -19.09 2.05 -0.93
N PHE A 384 -18.76 2.76 0.15
CA PHE A 384 -19.61 2.89 1.34
C PHE A 384 -20.80 3.84 1.11
N LYS A 385 -20.65 4.92 0.31
CA LYS A 385 -21.79 5.75 -0.14
C LYS A 385 -22.75 5.00 -1.07
N ALA A 386 -22.34 3.87 -1.65
CA ALA A 386 -23.22 3.04 -2.46
C ALA A 386 -24.21 2.24 -1.58
N ASP A 387 -23.81 1.85 -0.37
CA ASP A 387 -24.62 1.06 0.57
C ASP A 387 -25.61 1.90 1.42
N GLU A 388 -25.42 3.22 1.55
CA GLU A 388 -26.21 4.04 2.49
C GLU A 388 -27.24 5.01 1.86
N LYS A 389 -27.42 5.05 0.53
CA LYS A 389 -28.35 6.03 -0.07
C LYS A 389 -29.74 5.46 -0.35
N ASP A 390 -30.47 5.16 0.71
CA ASP A 390 -31.92 5.39 0.77
C ASP A 390 -32.16 6.59 1.72
N ASN A 391 -32.80 7.64 1.17
CA ASN A 391 -33.25 8.90 1.78
C ASN A 391 -32.29 10.12 1.80
N ASN A 392 -32.72 11.12 1.02
CA ASN A 392 -32.38 12.55 1.03
C ASN A 392 -30.91 12.96 1.23
N SER A 393 -30.34 13.44 0.11
CA SER A 393 -29.10 14.20 0.04
C SER A 393 -29.12 15.43 0.96
N LEU A 394 -28.33 15.39 2.02
CA LEU A 394 -27.71 16.57 2.63
C LEU A 394 -26.22 16.28 2.73
N GLN A 395 -25.40 17.11 2.08
CA GLN A 395 -23.99 17.23 2.44
C GLN A 395 -23.93 17.58 3.94
N PRO A 396 -22.97 17.06 4.72
CA PRO A 396 -22.80 17.54 6.07
C PRO A 396 -22.30 19.00 5.98
N GLU A 397 -23.14 19.94 6.38
CA GLU A 397 -22.61 21.14 7.03
C GLU A 397 -21.72 20.68 8.18
N GLN A 398 -20.51 21.23 8.26
CA GLN A 398 -19.51 20.95 9.29
C GLN A 398 -19.97 21.48 10.66
N ASP A 399 -21.01 20.90 11.22
CA ASP A 399 -21.40 21.08 12.62
C ASP A 399 -21.07 19.78 13.38
N VAL A 400 -19.76 19.48 13.40
CA VAL A 400 -19.18 18.35 14.14
C VAL A 400 -19.30 18.70 15.62
N GLY A 401 -19.93 17.82 16.41
CA GLY A 401 -20.05 18.01 17.86
C GLY A 401 -18.68 18.18 18.54
N PRO A 402 -18.62 18.75 19.75
CA PRO A 402 -17.36 19.01 20.44
C PRO A 402 -16.55 17.72 20.61
N ALA A 403 -15.28 17.76 20.18
CA ALA A 403 -14.35 16.66 20.32
C ALA A 403 -14.12 16.32 21.80
N PRO A 404 -13.96 15.03 22.16
CA PRO A 404 -13.60 14.63 23.51
C PRO A 404 -12.31 15.31 23.98
N THR A 405 -12.20 15.60 25.28
CA THR A 405 -10.95 16.10 25.86
C THR A 405 -9.84 15.07 25.63
N PRO A 406 -8.70 15.47 25.02
CA PRO A 406 -7.58 14.57 24.78
C PRO A 406 -7.05 13.93 26.07
N VAL A 407 -6.62 12.68 25.97
CA VAL A 407 -5.97 11.98 27.08
C VAL A 407 -4.54 12.53 27.22
N PRO A 408 -4.02 12.82 28.42
CA PRO A 408 -2.62 13.19 28.58
C PRO A 408 -1.68 12.12 28.01
N LEU A 409 -0.58 12.51 27.36
CA LEU A 409 0.37 11.56 26.76
C LEU A 409 0.93 10.54 27.76
N SER A 410 1.05 10.91 29.04
CA SER A 410 1.48 10.03 30.13
C SER A 410 0.46 8.95 30.51
N GLU A 411 -0.81 9.14 30.16
CA GLU A 411 -1.92 8.22 30.45
C GLU A 411 -2.35 7.43 29.20
N LEU A 412 -1.76 7.74 28.05
CA LEU A 412 -1.96 7.02 26.81
C LEU A 412 -1.26 5.66 26.89
N ALA A 413 -1.89 4.62 26.35
CA ALA A 413 -1.27 3.31 26.28
C ALA A 413 0.09 3.35 25.54
N PRO A 414 1.07 2.52 25.93
CA PRO A 414 2.34 2.45 25.22
C PRO A 414 2.13 2.01 23.76
N PRO A 415 3.05 2.36 22.84
CA PRO A 415 3.01 1.82 21.48
C PRO A 415 3.18 0.30 21.49
N PRO A 416 2.67 -0.41 20.46
CA PRO A 416 2.97 -1.84 20.28
C PRO A 416 4.48 -2.04 20.10
N ASP A 417 4.93 -3.28 20.30
CA ASP A 417 6.34 -3.62 20.04
C ASP A 417 6.64 -3.65 18.53
N ASN A 418 7.94 -3.59 18.21
CA ASN A 418 8.38 -3.55 16.81
C ASN A 418 8.02 -4.83 16.04
N GLU A 419 7.91 -5.98 16.72
CA GLU A 419 7.48 -7.23 16.08
C GLU A 419 6.01 -7.18 15.68
N ALA A 420 5.12 -6.62 16.52
CA ALA A 420 3.74 -6.39 16.15
C ALA A 420 3.61 -5.33 15.04
N LEU A 421 4.40 -4.25 15.09
CA LEU A 421 4.33 -3.17 14.09
C LEU A 421 4.84 -3.59 12.70
N PHE A 422 6.00 -4.25 12.65
CA PHE A 422 6.74 -4.46 11.40
C PHE A 422 7.01 -5.93 11.06
N GLY A 423 6.55 -6.86 11.91
CA GLY A 423 6.90 -8.27 11.83
C GLY A 423 8.32 -8.55 12.30
N ASN A 424 8.80 -9.76 12.03
CA ASN A 424 10.09 -10.22 12.55
C ASN A 424 11.27 -9.71 11.69
N ILE A 425 11.58 -8.41 11.78
CA ILE A 425 12.76 -7.78 11.17
C ILE A 425 14.05 -8.39 11.73
N GLU A 426 14.05 -8.81 12.99
CA GLU A 426 15.23 -9.39 13.62
C GLU A 426 15.58 -10.77 13.03
N GLN A 427 14.57 -11.58 12.72
CA GLN A 427 14.77 -12.83 11.98
C GLN A 427 15.31 -12.56 10.58
N LEU A 428 14.85 -11.51 9.90
CA LEU A 428 15.36 -11.11 8.59
C LEU A 428 16.86 -10.78 8.66
N LYS A 429 17.28 -9.97 9.65
CA LYS A 429 18.70 -9.66 9.87
C LYS A 429 19.53 -10.91 10.15
N LYS A 430 19.05 -11.80 11.01
CA LYS A 430 19.75 -13.06 11.34
C LYS A 430 19.90 -13.98 10.13
N GLN A 431 18.88 -14.04 9.27
CA GLN A 431 18.94 -14.81 8.03
C GLN A 431 20.02 -14.24 7.10
N HIS A 432 20.03 -12.93 6.91
CA HIS A 432 21.05 -12.23 6.12
C HIS A 432 22.47 -12.46 6.64
N GLU A 433 22.68 -12.32 7.95
CA GLU A 433 23.99 -12.59 8.57
C GLU A 433 24.47 -14.02 8.31
N LYS A 434 23.55 -14.99 8.37
CA LYS A 434 23.85 -16.39 8.07
C LYS A 434 24.21 -16.58 6.60
N GLU A 435 23.46 -15.99 5.68
CA GLU A 435 23.70 -16.05 4.23
C GLU A 435 25.07 -15.46 3.86
N ILE A 436 25.42 -14.30 4.43
CA ILE A 436 26.75 -13.70 4.27
C ILE A 436 27.85 -14.62 4.82
N SER A 437 27.66 -15.17 6.02
CA SER A 437 28.63 -16.10 6.64
C SER A 437 28.85 -17.34 5.77
N ASP A 438 27.77 -17.95 5.28
CA ASP A 438 27.84 -19.17 4.49
C ASP A 438 28.48 -18.91 3.12
N PHE A 439 28.20 -17.74 2.52
CA PHE A 439 28.88 -17.29 1.32
C PHE A 439 30.39 -17.10 1.52
N GLN A 440 30.79 -16.43 2.61
CA GLN A 440 32.22 -16.23 2.94
C GLN A 440 32.94 -17.56 3.13
N LYS A 441 32.34 -18.51 3.86
CA LYS A 441 32.90 -19.86 4.04
C LYS A 441 33.04 -20.60 2.70
N ALA A 442 32.03 -20.51 1.82
CA ALA A 442 32.07 -21.14 0.51
C ALA A 442 33.20 -20.56 -0.36
N GLN A 443 33.40 -19.24 -0.32
CA GLN A 443 34.51 -18.59 -1.00
C GLN A 443 35.87 -18.99 -0.44
N GLU A 444 36.04 -19.03 0.88
CA GLU A 444 37.28 -19.46 1.52
C GLU A 444 37.62 -20.91 1.15
N MET A 445 36.64 -21.81 1.18
CA MET A 445 36.82 -23.19 0.73
C MET A 445 37.22 -23.28 -0.75
N ASN A 446 36.62 -22.46 -1.62
CA ASN A 446 36.98 -22.42 -3.03
C ASN A 446 38.40 -21.86 -3.25
N LYS A 447 38.78 -20.78 -2.56
CA LYS A 447 40.15 -20.22 -2.57
C LYS A 447 41.16 -21.26 -2.09
N ALA A 448 40.88 -21.95 -0.98
CA ALA A 448 41.72 -23.03 -0.46
C ALA A 448 41.86 -24.20 -1.44
N ARG A 449 40.77 -24.61 -2.11
CA ARG A 449 40.80 -25.68 -3.11
C ARG A 449 41.65 -25.31 -4.33
N LEU A 450 41.56 -24.06 -4.79
CA LEU A 450 42.38 -23.51 -5.88
C LEU A 450 43.86 -23.48 -5.49
N GLN A 451 44.17 -23.05 -4.26
CA GLN A 451 45.54 -22.99 -3.76
C GLN A 451 46.15 -24.38 -3.59
N GLN A 452 45.43 -25.34 -3.00
CA GLN A 452 45.88 -26.74 -2.94
C GLN A 452 46.12 -27.33 -4.34
N GLY A 453 45.22 -27.04 -5.29
CA GLY A 453 45.40 -27.46 -6.68
C GLY A 453 46.64 -26.86 -7.34
N LEU A 454 46.96 -25.60 -7.04
CA LEU A 454 48.17 -24.92 -7.52
C LEU A 454 49.44 -25.49 -6.89
N GLU A 455 49.44 -25.70 -5.57
CA GLU A 455 50.56 -26.31 -4.83
C GLU A 455 50.85 -27.73 -5.33
N ALA A 456 49.83 -28.55 -5.56
CA ALA A 456 49.97 -29.89 -6.14
C ALA A 456 50.59 -29.85 -7.55
N LYS A 457 50.17 -28.89 -8.41
CA LYS A 457 50.75 -28.69 -9.74
C LYS A 457 52.21 -28.23 -9.66
N LEU A 458 52.55 -27.34 -8.74
CA LEU A 458 53.93 -26.87 -8.51
C LEU A 458 54.82 -28.00 -8.00
N ALA A 459 54.33 -28.83 -7.07
CA ALA A 459 55.03 -30.01 -6.57
C ALA A 459 55.28 -31.05 -7.68
N ALA A 460 54.27 -31.34 -8.50
CA ALA A 460 54.43 -32.23 -9.66
C ALA A 460 55.46 -31.69 -10.67
N ARG A 461 55.49 -30.36 -10.90
CA ARG A 461 56.48 -29.72 -11.77
C ARG A 461 57.90 -29.82 -11.20
N ARG A 462 58.09 -29.58 -9.90
CA ARG A 462 59.38 -29.75 -9.20
C ARG A 462 59.88 -31.20 -9.29
N ASN A 463 58.99 -32.18 -9.09
CA ASN A 463 59.34 -33.60 -9.22
C ASN A 463 59.73 -34.01 -10.65
N ARG A 464 59.08 -33.43 -11.68
CA ARG A 464 59.48 -33.66 -13.08
C ARG A 464 60.85 -33.07 -13.39
N GLN A 465 61.15 -31.88 -12.88
CA GLN A 465 62.46 -31.23 -13.07
C GLN A 465 63.59 -31.97 -12.35
N ALA A 466 63.35 -32.47 -11.14
CA ALA A 466 64.32 -33.28 -10.39
C ALA A 466 64.64 -34.60 -11.11
N ARG A 467 63.64 -35.24 -11.75
CA ARG A 467 63.85 -36.45 -12.55
C ARG A 467 64.61 -36.20 -13.85
N SER A 468 64.51 -35.00 -14.43
CA SER A 468 65.27 -34.62 -15.63
C SER A 468 66.71 -34.18 -15.36
N GLN A 469 67.10 -33.98 -14.11
CA GLN A 469 68.47 -33.62 -13.71
C GLN A 469 69.30 -34.81 -13.22
N ASN A 470 68.66 -35.95 -12.93
CA ASN A 470 69.30 -37.19 -12.49
C ASN A 470 69.42 -38.25 -13.60
N ASN A 471 69.08 -37.90 -14.84
CA ASN A 471 69.38 -38.62 -16.07
C ASN A 471 70.26 -37.71 -16.93
#